data_AF-A0A662XTN4-F1
#
_entry.id   AF-A0A662XTN4-F1
#
_cell.length_a   1.000
_cell.length_b   1.000
_cell.length_c   1.000
_cell.angle_alpha   90.00
_cell.angle_beta   90.00
_cell.angle_gamma   90.00
#
_symmetry.space_group_name_H-M   'P 1'
#
loop_
_entity.id
_entity.type
_entity.pdbx_description
1 polymer ?
#
loop_
_entity_poly.entity_id
_entity_poly.type
_entity_poly.pdbx_seq_one_letter_code
_entity_poly.pdbx_strand_id
1 'polypeptide(L)'
;MVRFGLRLRDNVYAEWRGDYLDYDRLKRLLERQQQAEAELAAVAAANTSLDVDDGGEAAANDLSGQQWRPMVTGSSAQLAKHIGSRLSFLRLSTATAASSASEQLQSLISGPAAFEETLEHECLKVEHAYMRHAAQLEAQLEHLRVQHREDAPATAQESLKNSLVELHRLLHHLHNFALLNYTGFVKILKRYEGICSLPTEEREQQKAKLQAFEFAQARRCSGLLKQVEGSFADWFCDGNTSVAVATLMTKREDFVNWGHIYLGIKAGSCLILLIWVCWDSLLVPTFHNGREDHLIDLVRTRAYPVYRGIGCLLLLHWLLGVSLYVWRAARINYRYIFELDPRRTQAYPQVFGDATNMTIVFLANVLLYYKVVNGYFPEELLHRGYYPLALFLYTFYFYAVRPWGQQLGMLRTLWEVVWSPLYPVSFFHTFVGDYLTSTVKVTQDVSWSMCFFASKEFLRKDVLPPGNDLAGLQALAAATESEQTSCADNVYYVNVVVPLVCALPLWWRFLQNLRRVYDTKTWWPHLPNAAKYALTQVVVLFGLFHPLPNGDSETNSSQLRVFVVAWLFLFTASSLYTWVWDVTMDWGLGRPQYKF
;
A
#
# COMPACT_ATOMS: atom_id res chain seq x y z
N MET A 1 -18.54 -24.87 25.11
CA MET A 1 -17.32 -24.20 25.63
C MET A 1 -16.37 -23.91 24.48
N VAL A 2 -16.16 -22.63 24.15
CA VAL A 2 -15.22 -22.21 23.09
C VAL A 2 -13.80 -22.71 23.46
N ARG A 3 -13.10 -23.37 22.51
CA ARG A 3 -11.71 -23.80 22.70
C ARG A 3 -10.89 -22.54 23.00
N PHE A 4 -10.27 -22.47 24.18
CA PHE A 4 -9.54 -21.28 24.62
C PHE A 4 -8.48 -20.79 23.60
N GLY A 5 -7.83 -21.72 22.87
CA GLY A 5 -6.91 -21.36 21.79
C GLY A 5 -7.54 -20.51 20.68
N LEU A 6 -8.80 -20.76 20.31
CA LEU A 6 -9.53 -19.89 19.36
C LEU A 6 -9.76 -18.50 19.96
N ARG A 7 -10.23 -18.43 21.20
CA ARG A 7 -10.44 -17.16 21.90
C ARG A 7 -9.15 -16.36 22.05
N LEU A 8 -8.03 -17.02 22.34
CA LEU A 8 -6.72 -16.38 22.41
C LEU A 8 -6.36 -15.80 21.03
N ARG A 9 -6.43 -16.62 19.98
CA ARG A 9 -6.11 -16.19 18.61
C ARG A 9 -6.94 -15.01 18.13
N ASP A 10 -8.23 -14.97 18.46
CA ASP A 10 -9.15 -13.93 18.01
C ASP A 10 -9.01 -12.61 18.80
N ASN A 11 -8.43 -12.64 20.01
CA ASN A 11 -8.28 -11.47 20.88
C ASN A 11 -6.82 -11.00 21.05
N VAL A 12 -5.89 -11.60 20.29
CA VAL A 12 -4.48 -11.18 20.27
C VAL A 12 -4.33 -9.84 19.56
N TYR A 13 -3.65 -8.90 20.21
CA TYR A 13 -3.23 -7.67 19.55
C TYR A 13 -2.15 -7.98 18.50
N ALA A 14 -2.40 -7.59 17.24
CA ALA A 14 -1.64 -8.05 16.09
C ALA A 14 -0.12 -7.74 16.17
N GLU A 15 0.24 -6.58 16.72
CA GLU A 15 1.64 -6.14 16.83
C GLU A 15 2.42 -6.94 17.88
N TRP A 16 1.74 -7.44 18.92
CA TRP A 16 2.36 -8.22 20.01
C TRP A 16 2.15 -9.71 19.85
N ARG A 17 1.72 -10.19 18.68
CA ARG A 17 1.37 -11.61 18.45
C ARG A 17 2.48 -12.58 18.87
N GLY A 18 3.75 -12.22 18.65
CA GLY A 18 4.91 -13.05 19.03
C GLY A 18 5.19 -13.11 20.54
N ASP A 19 4.66 -12.15 21.31
CA ASP A 19 4.90 -12.03 22.74
C ASP A 19 3.88 -12.80 23.58
N TYR A 20 2.75 -13.23 23.00
CA TYR A 20 1.75 -14.04 23.69
C TYR A 20 2.23 -15.47 23.94
N LEU A 21 1.60 -16.11 24.92
CA LEU A 21 1.73 -17.53 25.23
C LEU A 21 1.44 -18.41 24.00
N ASP A 22 2.38 -19.29 23.65
CA ASP A 22 2.16 -20.34 22.64
C ASP A 22 1.37 -21.52 23.26
N TYR A 23 0.08 -21.27 23.45
CA TYR A 23 -0.84 -22.22 24.08
C TYR A 23 -0.94 -23.54 23.31
N ASP A 24 -0.88 -23.50 21.97
CA ASP A 24 -1.02 -24.70 21.13
C ASP A 24 0.25 -25.55 21.14
N ARG A 25 1.44 -24.95 21.26
CA ARG A 25 2.69 -25.71 21.48
C ARG A 25 2.67 -26.43 22.83
N LEU A 26 2.35 -25.74 23.93
CA LEU A 26 2.27 -26.35 25.25
C LEU A 26 1.22 -27.46 25.31
N LYS A 27 0.06 -27.24 24.68
CA LYS A 27 -0.99 -28.25 24.59
C LYS A 27 -0.53 -29.51 23.84
N ARG A 28 0.22 -29.36 22.74
CA ARG A 28 0.77 -30.50 21.98
C ARG A 28 1.79 -31.30 22.79
N LEU A 29 2.62 -30.64 23.61
CA LEU A 29 3.55 -31.32 24.51
C LEU A 29 2.80 -32.19 25.53
N LEU A 30 1.74 -31.65 26.15
CA LEU A 30 0.88 -32.41 27.06
C LEU A 30 0.18 -33.60 26.39
N GLU A 31 -0.32 -33.42 25.16
CA GLU A 31 -0.96 -34.50 24.40
C GLU A 31 0.02 -35.62 24.05
N ARG A 32 1.27 -35.29 23.70
CA ARG A 32 2.33 -36.28 23.48
C ARG A 32 2.68 -37.05 24.76
N GLN A 33 2.76 -36.36 25.89
CA GLN A 33 3.01 -37.00 27.17
C GLN A 33 1.88 -37.98 27.54
N GLN A 34 0.63 -37.56 27.36
CA GLN A 34 -0.53 -38.41 27.62
C GLN A 34 -0.57 -39.65 26.71
N GLN A 35 -0.19 -39.50 25.43
CA GLN A 35 -0.10 -40.63 24.50
C GLN A 35 1.00 -41.62 24.92
N ALA A 36 2.18 -41.13 25.30
CA ALA A 36 3.27 -41.97 25.77
C ALA A 36 2.89 -42.76 27.05
N GLU A 37 2.19 -42.13 27.99
CA GLU A 37 1.68 -42.79 29.20
C GLU A 37 0.61 -43.86 28.88
N ALA A 38 -0.27 -43.60 27.91
CA ALA A 38 -1.32 -44.55 27.49
C ALA A 38 -0.75 -45.76 26.74
N GLU A 39 0.23 -45.56 25.85
CA GLU A 39 0.93 -46.64 25.16
C GLU A 39 1.68 -47.54 26.14
N LEU A 40 2.33 -46.96 27.16
CA LEU A 40 3.00 -47.73 28.19
C LEU A 40 2.02 -48.54 29.05
N ALA A 41 0.88 -47.95 29.40
CA ALA A 41 -0.18 -48.65 30.13
C ALA A 41 -0.74 -49.83 29.31
N ALA A 42 -0.87 -49.66 27.98
CA ALA A 42 -1.29 -50.74 27.08
C ALA A 42 -0.24 -51.86 26.97
N VAL A 43 1.05 -51.53 26.89
CA VAL A 43 2.15 -52.51 26.90
C VAL A 43 2.21 -53.26 28.24
N ALA A 44 2.04 -52.57 29.36
CA ALA A 44 1.98 -53.20 30.68
C ALA A 44 0.77 -54.16 30.81
N ALA A 45 -0.39 -53.77 30.31
CA ALA A 45 -1.58 -54.62 30.31
C ALA A 45 -1.41 -55.85 29.41
N ALA A 46 -0.79 -55.71 28.23
CA ALA A 46 -0.51 -56.82 27.32
C ALA A 46 0.46 -57.86 27.93
N ASN A 47 1.49 -57.40 28.65
CA ASN A 47 2.42 -58.30 29.34
C ASN A 47 1.79 -59.03 30.54
N THR A 48 0.77 -58.44 31.19
CA THR A 48 0.08 -59.08 32.32
C THR A 48 -0.88 -60.19 31.86
N SER A 49 -1.28 -60.21 30.58
CA SER A 49 -2.19 -61.23 30.01
C SER A 49 -1.51 -62.52 29.52
N LEU A 50 -0.17 -62.59 29.55
CA LEU A 50 0.60 -63.74 29.06
C LEU A 50 1.05 -64.72 30.15
N ASP A 51 0.84 -64.43 31.44
CA ASP A 51 1.32 -65.23 32.59
C ASP A 51 0.23 -66.09 33.29
N VAL A 52 -0.85 -66.45 32.59
CA VAL A 52 -1.89 -67.35 33.13
C VAL A 52 -2.08 -68.57 32.24
N ASP A 53 -1.07 -69.45 32.18
CA ASP A 53 -1.24 -70.90 31.91
C ASP A 53 0.04 -71.68 32.27
N ASP A 54 0.18 -72.12 33.52
CA ASP A 54 0.74 -73.44 33.85
C ASP A 54 0.48 -73.80 35.33
N GLY A 55 0.28 -75.10 35.58
CA GLY A 55 -0.48 -75.66 36.68
C GLY A 55 0.19 -75.82 38.06
N GLY A 56 -0.68 -76.08 39.04
CA GLY A 56 -0.58 -77.28 39.88
C GLY A 56 0.25 -77.23 41.17
N GLU A 57 -0.48 -77.19 42.29
CA GLU A 57 -0.25 -77.91 43.57
C GLU A 57 1.14 -77.88 44.25
N ALA A 58 1.18 -77.36 45.49
CA ALA A 58 1.27 -78.18 46.71
C ALA A 58 1.51 -77.31 47.97
N ALA A 59 0.92 -77.77 49.07
CA ALA A 59 0.90 -77.18 50.40
C ALA A 59 2.23 -77.27 51.16
N ALA A 60 2.45 -76.37 52.14
CA ALA A 60 2.73 -76.71 53.54
C ALA A 60 3.10 -75.48 54.41
N ASN A 61 2.30 -75.29 55.46
CA ASN A 61 2.62 -75.00 56.86
C ASN A 61 3.56 -73.85 57.31
N ASP A 62 2.97 -73.11 58.25
CA ASP A 62 3.43 -72.83 59.62
C ASP A 62 4.13 -71.51 59.99
N LEU A 63 3.39 -70.80 60.86
CA LEU A 63 3.78 -70.24 62.15
C LEU A 63 4.65 -68.97 62.24
N SER A 64 3.95 -67.94 62.71
CA SER A 64 4.27 -67.14 63.91
C SER A 64 5.24 -65.96 63.80
N GLY A 65 4.93 -64.92 64.57
CA GLY A 65 5.92 -63.91 64.99
C GLY A 65 5.50 -62.47 64.77
N GLN A 66 4.68 -61.92 65.67
CA GLN A 66 4.66 -60.49 65.95
C GLN A 66 6.05 -60.05 66.46
N GLN A 67 6.59 -58.92 65.99
CA GLN A 67 7.16 -57.90 66.90
C GLN A 67 7.28 -56.52 66.26
N TRP A 68 6.96 -55.50 67.06
CA TRP A 68 6.87 -54.08 66.77
C TRP A 68 8.21 -53.32 67.02
N ARG A 69 8.56 -52.40 66.08
CA ARG A 69 9.18 -51.02 66.18
C ARG A 69 10.48 -50.79 67.01
N PRO A 70 11.23 -49.64 66.92
CA PRO A 70 11.01 -48.35 66.21
C PRO A 70 12.26 -47.63 65.55
N MET A 71 11.95 -46.49 64.89
CA MET A 71 12.68 -45.20 64.75
C MET A 71 13.80 -44.95 63.71
N VAL A 72 13.44 -44.02 62.80
CA VAL A 72 14.15 -42.84 62.24
C VAL A 72 15.53 -43.01 61.59
N THR A 73 15.59 -42.83 60.26
CA THR A 73 16.30 -41.75 59.55
C THR A 73 16.13 -41.90 58.02
N GLY A 74 16.00 -40.77 57.30
CA GLY A 74 16.42 -40.68 55.89
C GLY A 74 15.34 -40.70 54.79
N SER A 75 15.16 -39.53 54.16
CA SER A 75 14.34 -39.20 52.98
C SER A 75 14.63 -39.99 51.68
N SER A 76 15.46 -41.02 51.70
CA SER A 76 15.79 -41.84 50.51
C SER A 76 15.06 -43.19 50.46
N ALA A 77 14.45 -43.61 51.58
CA ALA A 77 13.85 -44.94 51.68
C ALA A 77 12.47 -45.07 51.02
N GLN A 78 11.70 -43.98 50.89
CA GLN A 78 10.36 -44.03 50.25
C GLN A 78 10.44 -44.12 48.72
N LEU A 79 11.43 -43.47 48.10
CA LEU A 79 11.69 -43.60 46.66
C LEU A 79 12.23 -44.99 46.31
N ALA A 80 13.11 -45.54 47.14
CA ALA A 80 13.60 -46.92 46.99
C ALA A 80 12.50 -47.97 47.18
N LYS A 81 11.50 -47.70 48.02
CA LYS A 81 10.35 -48.60 48.21
C LYS A 81 9.39 -48.59 47.01
N HIS A 82 9.21 -47.44 46.36
CA HIS A 82 8.37 -47.32 45.17
C HIS A 82 9.07 -47.80 43.88
N ILE A 83 10.39 -47.66 43.81
CA ILE A 83 11.21 -48.22 42.73
C ILE A 83 11.35 -49.75 42.92
N GLY A 84 11.53 -50.21 44.16
CA GLY A 84 11.63 -51.64 44.51
C GLY A 84 10.36 -52.44 44.21
N SER A 85 9.17 -51.86 44.40
CA SER A 85 7.91 -52.53 44.06
C SER A 85 7.61 -52.59 42.55
N ARG A 86 8.37 -51.85 41.71
CA ARG A 86 8.30 -51.95 40.25
C ARG A 86 9.45 -52.76 39.64
N LEU A 87 10.55 -52.95 40.37
CA LEU A 87 11.71 -53.75 39.96
C LEU A 87 11.53 -55.26 40.17
N SER A 88 10.61 -55.69 41.03
CA SER A 88 10.35 -57.12 41.26
C SER A 88 9.75 -57.87 40.05
N PHE A 89 9.40 -57.15 38.99
CA PHE A 89 8.87 -57.70 37.74
C PHE A 89 9.95 -57.94 36.66
N LEU A 90 11.24 -57.72 36.96
CA LEU A 90 12.35 -57.77 35.99
C LEU A 90 13.40 -58.85 36.29
N ARG A 91 12.98 -60.03 36.76
CA ARG A 91 13.83 -61.23 36.69
C ARG A 91 13.14 -62.31 35.86
N LEU A 92 13.84 -62.72 34.80
CA LEU A 92 13.46 -63.62 33.69
C LEU A 92 12.55 -62.93 32.65
N SER A 93 12.82 -62.85 31.35
CA SER A 93 13.73 -63.59 30.48
C SER A 93 14.33 -62.66 29.42
N THR A 94 15.62 -62.83 29.15
CA THR A 94 16.40 -62.13 28.13
C THR A 94 16.17 -62.71 26.74
N ALA A 95 15.80 -61.86 25.77
CA ALA A 95 16.53 -61.64 24.51
C ALA A 95 15.61 -60.95 23.48
N THR A 96 16.13 -59.88 22.83
CA THR A 96 15.61 -59.18 21.62
C THR A 96 14.74 -57.91 21.72
N ALA A 97 14.56 -57.28 22.88
CA ALA A 97 13.77 -56.02 23.00
C ALA A 97 14.46 -54.85 23.76
N ALA A 98 15.80 -54.82 23.80
CA ALA A 98 16.53 -53.89 24.67
C ALA A 98 16.61 -52.43 24.14
N SER A 99 16.42 -52.16 22.85
CA SER A 99 16.51 -50.80 22.30
C SER A 99 15.21 -50.00 22.42
N SER A 100 14.05 -50.60 22.11
CA SER A 100 12.77 -49.88 22.13
C SER A 100 12.29 -49.54 23.54
N ALA A 101 12.50 -50.44 24.50
CA ALA A 101 12.13 -50.20 25.89
C ALA A 101 12.99 -49.10 26.55
N SER A 102 14.28 -49.00 26.18
CA SER A 102 15.17 -47.94 26.66
C SER A 102 14.83 -46.57 26.07
N GLU A 103 14.49 -46.50 24.79
CA GLU A 103 14.03 -45.27 24.13
C GLU A 103 12.68 -44.79 24.70
N GLN A 104 11.75 -45.73 24.95
CA GLN A 104 10.46 -45.44 25.57
C GLN A 104 10.62 -44.92 27.01
N LEU A 105 11.49 -45.53 27.82
CA LEU A 105 11.77 -45.07 29.17
C LEU A 105 12.41 -43.67 29.20
N GLN A 106 13.31 -43.40 28.26
CA GLN A 106 13.98 -42.10 28.12
C GLN A 106 13.01 -41.00 27.65
N SER A 107 12.00 -41.36 26.84
CA SER A 107 10.91 -40.45 26.44
C SER A 107 10.00 -40.05 27.61
N LEU A 108 9.81 -40.93 28.58
CA LEU A 108 8.96 -40.69 29.76
C LEU A 108 9.64 -39.81 30.82
N ILE A 109 10.96 -39.90 30.95
CA ILE A 109 11.73 -39.03 31.86
C ILE A 109 11.91 -37.64 31.24
N SER A 110 12.07 -37.56 29.92
CA SER A 110 12.27 -36.28 29.21
C SER A 110 10.99 -35.49 28.95
N GLY A 111 9.82 -36.13 28.86
CA GLY A 111 8.54 -35.48 28.57
C GLY A 111 8.09 -34.41 29.60
N PRO A 112 7.97 -34.76 30.90
CA PRO A 112 7.61 -33.81 31.95
C PRO A 112 8.63 -32.67 32.08
N ALA A 113 9.92 -32.98 32.02
CA ALA A 113 11.00 -31.99 32.08
C ALA A 113 10.95 -31.01 30.90
N ALA A 114 10.69 -31.50 29.69
CA ALA A 114 10.58 -30.67 28.49
C ALA A 114 9.35 -29.74 28.52
N PHE A 115 8.24 -30.19 29.13
CA PHE A 115 7.06 -29.34 29.34
C PHE A 115 7.35 -28.24 30.36
N GLU A 116 7.93 -28.58 31.52
CA GLU A 116 8.26 -27.62 32.58
C GLU A 116 9.25 -26.55 32.10
N GLU A 117 10.31 -26.95 31.37
CA GLU A 117 11.28 -26.02 30.77
C GLU A 117 10.61 -25.09 29.75
N THR A 118 9.74 -25.64 28.89
CA THR A 118 9.01 -24.83 27.89
C THR A 118 8.03 -23.88 28.58
N LEU A 119 7.37 -24.32 29.66
CA LEU A 119 6.42 -23.52 30.42
C LEU A 119 7.13 -22.36 31.13
N GLU A 120 8.29 -22.60 31.74
CA GLU A 120 9.11 -21.58 32.38
C GLU A 120 9.61 -20.56 31.36
N HIS A 121 10.12 -21.02 30.21
CA HIS A 121 10.53 -20.16 29.11
C HIS A 121 9.38 -19.26 28.62
N GLU A 122 8.18 -19.83 28.43
CA GLU A 122 7.01 -19.05 28.01
C GLU A 122 6.55 -18.04 29.09
N CYS A 123 6.64 -18.38 30.37
CA CYS A 123 6.34 -17.45 31.47
C CYS A 123 7.31 -16.26 31.45
N LEU A 124 8.62 -16.52 31.35
CA LEU A 124 9.65 -15.47 31.30
C LEU A 124 9.52 -14.61 30.05
N LYS A 125 9.17 -15.20 28.90
CA LYS A 125 8.91 -14.48 27.66
C LYS A 125 7.77 -13.46 27.83
N VAL A 126 6.64 -13.91 28.38
CA VAL A 126 5.47 -13.05 28.62
C VAL A 126 5.77 -11.96 29.65
N GLU A 127 6.48 -12.29 30.73
CA GLU A 127 6.87 -11.32 31.77
C GLU A 127 7.80 -10.24 31.21
N HIS A 128 8.85 -10.62 30.47
CA HIS A 128 9.76 -9.67 29.83
C HIS A 128 9.04 -8.79 28.81
N ALA A 129 8.12 -9.36 28.02
CA ALA A 129 7.33 -8.59 27.07
C ALA A 129 6.41 -7.59 27.79
N TYR A 130 5.70 -8.02 28.84
CA TYR A 130 4.84 -7.15 29.64
C TYR A 130 5.63 -5.97 30.24
N MET A 131 6.77 -6.24 30.87
CA MET A 131 7.61 -5.21 31.47
C MET A 131 8.15 -4.22 30.43
N ARG A 132 8.55 -4.70 29.25
CA ARG A 132 9.02 -3.87 28.14
C ARG A 132 7.92 -2.95 27.63
N HIS A 133 6.74 -3.49 27.35
CA HIS A 133 5.59 -2.72 26.87
C HIS A 133 5.14 -1.70 27.91
N ALA A 134 5.07 -2.09 29.19
CA ALA A 134 4.73 -1.16 30.28
C ALA A 134 5.73 0.01 30.39
N ALA A 135 7.03 -0.27 30.32
CA ALA A 135 8.06 0.76 30.37
C ALA A 135 8.02 1.70 29.15
N GLN A 136 7.74 1.17 27.97
CA GLN A 136 7.61 1.98 26.76
C GLN A 136 6.40 2.93 26.82
N LEU A 137 5.24 2.44 27.27
CA LEU A 137 4.03 3.25 27.41
C LEU A 137 4.18 4.31 28.52
N GLU A 138 4.90 3.99 29.60
CA GLU A 138 5.26 4.95 30.64
C GLU A 138 6.16 6.07 30.12
N ALA A 139 7.19 5.73 29.34
CA ALA A 139 8.05 6.74 28.71
C ALA A 139 7.28 7.63 27.71
N GLN A 140 6.30 7.07 27.00
CA GLN A 140 5.40 7.84 26.14
C GLN A 140 4.52 8.79 26.95
N LEU A 141 3.96 8.34 28.08
CA LEU A 141 3.18 9.21 28.96
C LEU A 141 4.01 10.42 29.44
N GLU A 142 5.25 10.16 29.86
CA GLU A 142 6.11 11.22 30.37
C GLU A 142 6.48 12.23 29.27
N HIS A 143 6.74 11.75 28.05
CA HIS A 143 6.94 12.63 26.91
C HIS A 143 5.71 13.50 26.61
N LEU A 144 4.50 12.94 26.67
CA LEU A 144 3.26 13.69 26.46
C LEU A 144 3.02 14.73 27.57
N ARG A 145 3.39 14.44 28.82
CA ARG A 145 3.36 15.41 29.92
C ARG A 145 4.29 16.60 29.67
N VAL A 146 5.51 16.33 29.23
CA VAL A 146 6.48 17.41 28.91
C VAL A 146 6.03 18.25 27.71
N GLN A 147 5.30 17.66 26.76
CA GLN A 147 4.75 18.39 25.62
C GLN A 147 3.53 19.26 25.96
N HIS A 148 2.87 19.02 27.09
CA HIS A 148 1.72 19.80 27.51
C HIS A 148 2.15 21.24 27.84
N ARG A 149 1.48 22.22 27.21
CA ARG A 149 1.61 23.64 27.49
C ARG A 149 0.22 24.26 27.42
N GLU A 150 -0.18 25.01 28.45
CA GLU A 150 -1.50 25.66 28.51
C GLU A 150 -1.69 26.64 27.35
N ASP A 151 -0.65 27.38 26.96
CA ASP A 151 -0.67 28.40 25.89
C ASP A 151 -0.47 27.82 24.46
N ALA A 152 -0.54 26.51 24.27
CA ALA A 152 -0.32 25.90 22.95
C ALA A 152 -1.45 26.22 21.96
N PRO A 153 -1.16 26.36 20.65
CA PRO A 153 -2.19 26.55 19.63
C PRO A 153 -3.18 25.38 19.59
N ALA A 154 -4.45 25.65 19.25
CA ALA A 154 -5.53 24.66 19.28
C ALA A 154 -5.21 23.34 18.55
N THR A 155 -4.49 23.41 17.42
CA THR A 155 -4.04 22.23 16.68
C THR A 155 -3.05 21.35 17.45
N ALA A 156 -2.18 21.95 18.27
CA ALA A 156 -1.23 21.22 19.10
C ALA A 156 -1.93 20.57 20.30
N GLN A 157 -2.90 21.26 20.92
CA GLN A 157 -3.74 20.70 21.97
C GLN A 157 -4.58 19.51 21.46
N GLU A 158 -5.14 19.62 20.25
CA GLU A 158 -5.89 18.54 19.61
C GLU A 158 -5.00 17.32 19.29
N SER A 159 -3.78 17.56 18.80
CA SER A 159 -2.80 16.49 18.58
C SER A 159 -2.41 15.78 19.89
N LEU A 160 -2.23 16.54 20.98
CA LEU A 160 -1.93 15.99 22.30
C LEU A 160 -3.10 15.15 22.84
N LYS A 161 -4.33 15.67 22.72
CA LYS A 161 -5.56 14.97 23.08
C LYS A 161 -5.65 13.62 22.37
N ASN A 162 -5.43 13.60 21.05
CA ASN A 162 -5.44 12.38 20.25
C ASN A 162 -4.35 11.38 20.66
N SER A 163 -3.16 11.87 21.03
CA SER A 163 -2.05 11.03 21.47
C SER A 163 -2.34 10.36 22.83
N LEU A 164 -3.02 11.06 23.75
CA LEU A 164 -3.44 10.50 25.04
C LEU A 164 -4.55 9.45 24.89
N VAL A 165 -5.51 9.67 23.97
CA VAL A 165 -6.54 8.67 23.65
C VAL A 165 -5.90 7.39 23.12
N GLU A 166 -4.91 7.49 22.23
CA GLU A 166 -4.20 6.32 21.70
C GLU A 166 -3.38 5.61 22.78
N LEU A 167 -2.72 6.36 23.65
CA LEU A 167 -1.99 5.79 24.79
C LEU A 167 -2.92 5.03 25.76
N HIS A 168 -4.09 5.59 26.08
CA HIS A 168 -5.11 4.92 26.89
C HIS A 168 -5.58 3.61 26.26
N ARG A 169 -5.80 3.61 24.94
CA ARG A 169 -6.14 2.40 24.17
C ARG A 169 -5.04 1.34 24.23
N LEU A 170 -3.77 1.73 24.05
CA LEU A 170 -2.63 0.82 24.14
C LEU A 170 -2.47 0.23 25.55
N LEU A 171 -2.71 1.02 26.60
CA LEU A 171 -2.73 0.52 27.98
C LEU A 171 -3.84 -0.51 28.19
N HIS A 172 -5.04 -0.30 27.63
CA HIS A 172 -6.10 -1.31 27.63
C HIS A 172 -5.70 -2.59 26.88
N HIS A 173 -5.01 -2.48 25.74
CA HIS A 173 -4.44 -3.65 25.06
C HIS A 173 -3.42 -4.38 25.94
N LEU A 174 -2.57 -3.66 26.68
CA LEU A 174 -1.61 -4.25 27.62
C LEU A 174 -2.29 -4.93 28.81
N HIS A 175 -3.36 -4.35 29.32
CA HIS A 175 -4.20 -4.98 30.35
C HIS A 175 -4.83 -6.28 29.84
N ASN A 176 -5.38 -6.27 28.62
CA ASN A 176 -5.94 -7.46 27.98
C ASN A 176 -4.86 -8.52 27.67
N PHE A 177 -3.65 -8.10 27.29
CA PHE A 177 -2.49 -8.97 27.11
C PHE A 177 -2.19 -9.73 28.41
N ALA A 178 -2.07 -9.02 29.54
CA ALA A 178 -1.85 -9.62 30.86
C ALA A 178 -2.96 -10.63 31.21
N LEU A 179 -4.23 -10.23 31.08
CA LEU A 179 -5.39 -11.07 31.40
C LEU A 179 -5.46 -12.36 30.57
N LEU A 180 -5.25 -12.25 29.25
CA LEU A 180 -5.30 -13.40 28.33
C LEU A 180 -4.18 -14.38 28.60
N ASN A 181 -2.95 -13.89 28.79
CA ASN A 181 -1.81 -14.74 29.09
C ASN A 181 -1.96 -15.43 30.45
N TYR A 182 -2.35 -14.69 31.50
CA TYR A 182 -2.62 -15.28 32.83
C TYR A 182 -3.70 -16.37 32.75
N THR A 183 -4.82 -16.09 32.05
CA THR A 183 -5.88 -17.08 31.83
C THR A 183 -5.37 -18.31 31.08
N GLY A 184 -4.45 -18.12 30.11
CA GLY A 184 -3.83 -19.20 29.36
C GLY A 184 -2.94 -20.08 30.22
N PHE A 185 -2.10 -19.48 31.06
CA PHE A 185 -1.25 -20.21 32.01
C PHE A 185 -2.09 -20.97 33.05
N VAL A 186 -3.13 -20.37 33.61
CA VAL A 186 -4.03 -21.07 34.55
C VAL A 186 -4.69 -22.28 33.88
N LYS A 187 -5.09 -22.15 32.61
CA LYS A 187 -5.73 -23.25 31.87
C LYS A 187 -4.76 -24.37 31.52
N ILE A 188 -3.53 -24.04 31.12
CA ILE A 188 -2.54 -25.06 30.77
C ILE A 188 -2.04 -25.80 32.02
N LEU A 189 -1.82 -25.08 33.13
CA LEU A 189 -1.49 -25.66 34.44
C LEU A 189 -2.60 -26.60 34.92
N LYS A 190 -3.86 -26.17 34.87
CA LYS A 190 -5.00 -27.03 35.23
C LYS A 190 -5.07 -28.30 34.37
N ARG A 191 -4.69 -28.22 33.10
CA ARG A 191 -4.63 -29.40 32.22
C ARG A 191 -3.47 -30.33 32.59
N TYR A 192 -2.31 -29.76 32.91
CA TYR A 192 -1.14 -30.50 33.39
C TYR A 192 -1.43 -31.23 34.72
N GLU A 193 -2.08 -30.55 35.68
CA GLU A 193 -2.55 -31.13 36.95
C GLU A 193 -3.41 -32.38 36.74
N GLY A 194 -4.29 -32.37 35.74
CA GLY A 194 -5.18 -33.49 35.43
C GLY A 194 -4.48 -34.69 34.79
N ILE A 195 -3.33 -34.50 34.15
CA ILE A 195 -2.57 -35.60 33.51
C ILE A 195 -1.61 -36.22 34.54
N CYS A 196 -0.80 -35.41 35.24
CA CYS A 196 0.25 -35.92 36.12
C CYS A 196 -0.21 -36.25 37.55
N SER A 197 -1.47 -35.98 37.92
CA SER A 197 -2.01 -36.26 39.26
C SER A 197 -1.13 -35.70 40.41
N LEU A 198 -0.58 -34.49 40.22
CA LEU A 198 0.38 -33.87 41.15
C LEU A 198 -0.18 -33.76 42.59
N PRO A 199 0.65 -33.91 43.65
CA PRO A 199 0.25 -33.65 45.03
C PRO A 199 -0.25 -32.22 45.24
N THR A 200 -1.16 -32.01 46.20
CA THR A 200 -1.78 -30.70 46.47
C THR A 200 -0.76 -29.58 46.75
N GLU A 201 0.36 -29.90 47.41
CA GLU A 201 1.41 -28.93 47.77
C GLU A 201 2.13 -28.35 46.54
N GLU A 202 2.46 -29.19 45.56
CA GLU A 202 3.15 -28.76 44.33
C GLU A 202 2.24 -27.90 43.44
N ARG A 203 0.93 -28.18 43.44
CA ARG A 203 -0.07 -27.37 42.72
C ARG A 203 -0.17 -25.95 43.27
N GLU A 204 -0.21 -25.83 44.59
CA GLU A 204 -0.27 -24.51 45.24
C GLU A 204 1.03 -23.74 45.03
N GLN A 205 2.18 -24.42 45.03
CA GLN A 205 3.46 -23.79 44.74
C GLN A 205 3.57 -23.26 43.30
N GLN A 206 3.09 -24.00 42.29
CA GLN A 206 3.08 -23.54 40.90
C GLN A 206 2.16 -22.33 40.67
N LYS A 207 0.97 -22.31 41.31
CA LYS A 207 0.07 -21.15 41.26
C LYS A 207 0.66 -19.94 41.97
N ALA A 208 1.29 -20.13 43.12
CA ALA A 208 1.96 -19.05 43.84
C ALA A 208 3.10 -18.43 43.02
N LYS A 209 3.89 -19.26 42.31
CA LYS A 209 4.92 -18.78 41.36
C LYS A 209 4.31 -17.94 40.23
N LEU A 210 3.18 -18.38 39.66
CA LEU A 210 2.51 -17.62 38.59
C LEU A 210 1.98 -16.26 39.09
N GLN A 211 1.44 -16.21 40.31
CA GLN A 211 0.91 -14.98 40.91
C GLN A 211 1.99 -13.99 41.36
N ALA A 212 3.24 -14.44 41.47
CA ALA A 212 4.38 -13.59 41.81
C ALA A 212 4.81 -12.66 40.66
N PHE A 213 4.48 -13.00 39.40
CA PHE A 213 4.85 -12.20 38.23
C PHE A 213 4.07 -10.88 38.12
N GLU A 214 4.72 -9.85 37.57
CA GLU A 214 4.13 -8.51 37.37
C GLU A 214 2.95 -8.55 36.39
N PHE A 215 3.06 -9.33 35.31
CA PHE A 215 1.97 -9.46 34.34
C PHE A 215 0.69 -10.06 34.97
N ALA A 216 0.82 -10.91 35.99
CA ALA A 216 -0.33 -11.56 36.63
C ALA A 216 -1.13 -10.58 37.49
N GLN A 217 -0.44 -9.63 38.13
CA GLN A 217 -1.07 -8.62 38.98
C GLN A 217 -1.50 -7.37 38.20
N ALA A 218 -0.85 -7.09 37.06
CA ALA A 218 -1.09 -5.96 36.18
C ALA A 218 -1.16 -4.58 36.89
N ARG A 219 -0.45 -4.44 38.03
CA ARG A 219 -0.51 -3.26 38.90
C ARG A 219 0.04 -2.02 38.21
N ARG A 220 1.20 -2.14 37.55
CA ARG A 220 1.84 -1.04 36.82
C ARG A 220 0.95 -0.48 35.71
N CYS A 221 0.39 -1.34 34.86
CA CYS A 221 -0.54 -0.93 33.81
C CYS A 221 -1.78 -0.21 34.38
N SER A 222 -2.37 -0.76 35.45
CA SER A 222 -3.54 -0.15 36.10
C SER A 222 -3.21 1.22 36.73
N GLY A 223 -2.00 1.38 37.26
CA GLY A 223 -1.49 2.66 37.74
C GLY A 223 -1.30 3.69 36.63
N LEU A 224 -0.70 3.28 35.50
CA LEU A 224 -0.54 4.14 34.32
C LEU A 224 -1.88 4.57 33.73
N LEU A 225 -2.86 3.67 33.69
CA LEU A 225 -4.21 3.98 33.17
C LEU A 225 -4.87 5.11 34.00
N LYS A 226 -4.82 5.01 35.34
CA LYS A 226 -5.29 6.08 36.24
C LYS A 226 -4.53 7.39 36.06
N GLN A 227 -3.22 7.31 35.82
CA GLN A 227 -2.40 8.49 35.59
C GLN A 227 -2.76 9.21 34.28
N VAL A 228 -3.03 8.47 33.20
CA VAL A 228 -3.51 9.04 31.93
C VAL A 228 -4.88 9.68 32.12
N GLU A 229 -5.80 8.98 32.77
CA GLU A 229 -7.16 9.48 33.03
C GLU A 229 -7.16 10.75 33.90
N GLY A 230 -6.32 10.80 34.94
CA GLY A 230 -6.14 11.99 35.76
C GLY A 230 -5.53 13.16 34.97
N SER A 231 -4.43 12.91 34.25
CA SER A 231 -3.79 13.96 33.44
C SER A 231 -4.75 14.52 32.37
N PHE A 232 -5.55 13.66 31.74
CA PHE A 232 -6.54 14.10 30.75
C PHE A 232 -7.69 14.88 31.38
N ALA A 233 -8.15 14.48 32.58
CA ALA A 233 -9.19 15.19 33.30
C ALA A 233 -8.75 16.60 33.67
N ASP A 234 -7.53 16.74 34.18
CA ASP A 234 -6.95 18.01 34.61
C ASP A 234 -6.73 18.96 33.41
N TRP A 235 -6.25 18.43 32.28
CA TRP A 235 -5.91 19.25 31.12
C TRP A 235 -7.09 19.61 30.21
N PHE A 236 -8.13 18.78 30.12
CA PHE A 236 -9.18 18.93 29.10
C PHE A 236 -10.62 18.85 29.62
N CYS A 237 -10.85 18.44 30.87
CA CYS A 237 -12.19 18.21 31.42
C CYS A 237 -12.42 18.90 32.77
N ASP A 238 -11.68 19.98 33.08
CA ASP A 238 -11.80 20.75 34.32
C ASP A 238 -11.75 19.88 35.60
N GLY A 239 -10.92 18.83 35.59
CA GLY A 239 -10.77 17.89 36.71
C GLY A 239 -11.87 16.82 36.81
N ASN A 240 -12.82 16.79 35.88
CA ASN A 240 -13.88 15.78 35.88
C ASN A 240 -13.43 14.45 35.25
N THR A 241 -13.02 13.52 36.11
CA THR A 241 -12.53 12.19 35.72
C THR A 241 -13.59 11.34 35.00
N SER A 242 -14.87 11.49 35.31
CA SER A 242 -15.94 10.71 34.66
C SER A 242 -16.10 11.08 33.17
N VAL A 243 -16.02 12.38 32.86
CA VAL A 243 -16.06 12.90 31.49
C VAL A 243 -14.76 12.56 30.74
N ALA A 244 -13.62 12.63 31.44
CA ALA A 244 -12.33 12.23 30.88
C ALA A 244 -12.32 10.75 30.47
N VAL A 245 -12.73 9.84 31.35
CA VAL A 245 -12.83 8.41 31.04
C VAL A 245 -13.82 8.16 29.91
N ALA A 246 -15.01 8.79 29.93
CA ALA A 246 -15.97 8.66 28.83
C ALA A 246 -15.37 9.11 27.50
N THR A 247 -14.61 10.22 27.49
CA THR A 247 -13.94 10.75 26.30
C THR A 247 -12.79 9.85 25.83
N LEU A 248 -11.96 9.35 26.73
CA LEU A 248 -10.86 8.42 26.42
C LEU A 248 -11.36 7.05 25.93
N MET A 249 -12.47 6.58 26.49
CA MET A 249 -13.14 5.32 26.13
C MET A 249 -14.01 5.44 24.89
N THR A 250 -14.27 6.66 24.38
CA THR A 250 -14.89 6.77 23.07
C THR A 250 -13.99 6.03 22.09
N LYS A 251 -14.49 4.87 21.64
CA LYS A 251 -13.92 4.14 20.54
C LYS A 251 -13.67 5.18 19.46
N ARG A 252 -12.53 5.11 18.79
CA ARG A 252 -12.33 5.80 17.52
C ARG A 252 -13.47 5.35 16.59
N GLU A 253 -14.66 5.93 16.75
CA GLU A 253 -15.43 6.36 15.60
C GLU A 253 -14.40 7.17 14.84
N ASP A 254 -14.04 6.65 13.68
CA ASP A 254 -13.22 7.33 12.71
C ASP A 254 -13.58 8.81 12.81
N PHE A 255 -12.71 9.64 13.41
CA PHE A 255 -12.86 11.08 13.26
C PHE A 255 -13.06 11.24 11.78
N VAL A 256 -14.27 11.64 11.40
CA VAL A 256 -14.69 11.66 10.01
C VAL A 256 -13.60 12.44 9.33
N ASN A 257 -12.81 11.75 8.52
CA ASN A 257 -11.61 12.36 8.00
C ASN A 257 -12.12 13.33 6.95
N TRP A 258 -12.41 14.56 7.36
CA TRP A 258 -13.15 15.53 6.58
C TRP A 258 -12.46 15.76 5.24
N GLY A 259 -11.14 15.53 5.17
CA GLY A 259 -10.39 15.47 3.92
C GLY A 259 -10.87 14.38 2.94
N HIS A 260 -11.17 13.16 3.39
CA HIS A 260 -11.72 12.09 2.55
C HIS A 260 -13.17 12.36 2.15
N ILE A 261 -14.01 12.88 3.05
CA ILE A 261 -15.38 13.28 2.69
C ILE A 261 -15.37 14.42 1.67
N TYR A 262 -14.58 15.47 1.92
CA TYR A 262 -14.47 16.61 1.01
C TYR A 262 -13.90 16.19 -0.34
N LEU A 263 -12.94 15.26 -0.37
CA LEU A 263 -12.46 14.66 -1.61
C LEU A 263 -13.60 13.92 -2.34
N GLY A 264 -14.44 13.17 -1.63
CA GLY A 264 -15.62 12.51 -2.18
C GLY A 264 -16.63 13.49 -2.77
N ILE A 265 -16.94 14.58 -2.06
CA ILE A 265 -17.84 15.65 -2.54
C ILE A 265 -17.27 16.30 -3.80
N LYS A 266 -15.98 16.63 -3.81
CA LYS A 266 -15.28 17.18 -4.99
C LYS A 266 -15.30 16.23 -6.18
N ALA A 267 -15.05 14.94 -5.95
CA ALA A 267 -15.12 13.93 -6.99
C ALA A 267 -16.54 13.81 -7.56
N GLY A 268 -17.56 13.86 -6.70
CA GLY A 268 -18.97 13.92 -7.12
C GLY A 268 -19.28 15.16 -7.96
N SER A 269 -18.78 16.34 -7.56
CA SER A 269 -18.89 17.57 -8.35
C SER A 269 -18.21 17.45 -9.72
N CYS A 270 -17.02 16.86 -9.80
CA CYS A 270 -16.35 16.59 -11.07
C CYS A 270 -17.20 15.70 -11.97
N LEU A 271 -17.80 14.64 -11.41
CA LEU A 271 -18.65 13.71 -12.16
C LEU A 271 -19.88 14.41 -12.73
N ILE A 272 -20.57 15.22 -11.93
CA ILE A 272 -21.75 15.99 -12.37
C ILE A 272 -21.37 16.96 -13.49
N LEU A 273 -20.28 17.72 -13.31
CA LEU A 273 -19.81 18.66 -14.33
C LEU A 273 -19.37 17.95 -15.62
N LEU A 274 -18.74 16.77 -15.50
CA LEU A 274 -18.35 15.98 -16.66
C LEU A 274 -19.56 15.48 -17.44
N ILE A 275 -20.57 14.96 -16.74
CA ILE A 275 -21.83 14.54 -17.36
C ILE A 275 -22.49 15.73 -18.06
N TRP A 276 -22.45 16.92 -17.45
CA TRP A 276 -22.99 18.14 -18.07
C TRP A 276 -22.22 18.53 -19.34
N VAL A 277 -20.87 18.54 -19.31
CA VAL A 277 -20.06 18.80 -20.51
C VAL A 277 -20.38 17.79 -21.61
N CYS A 278 -20.46 16.51 -21.28
CA CYS A 278 -20.81 15.46 -22.24
C CYS A 278 -22.22 15.63 -22.80
N TRP A 279 -23.19 16.00 -21.97
CA TRP A 279 -24.55 16.29 -22.40
C TRP A 279 -24.58 17.43 -23.42
N ASP A 280 -23.98 18.56 -23.06
CA ASP A 280 -23.96 19.77 -23.89
C ASP A 280 -23.15 19.58 -25.17
N SER A 281 -22.00 18.90 -25.12
CA SER A 281 -21.09 18.78 -26.26
C SER A 281 -21.34 17.56 -27.15
N LEU A 282 -22.01 16.50 -26.66
CA LEU A 282 -22.20 15.26 -27.43
C LEU A 282 -23.68 14.95 -27.67
N LEU A 283 -24.54 15.13 -26.67
CA LEU A 283 -25.96 14.76 -26.81
C LEU A 283 -26.78 15.85 -27.48
N VAL A 284 -26.65 17.11 -27.06
CA VAL A 284 -27.41 18.22 -27.66
C VAL A 284 -27.18 18.30 -29.19
N PRO A 285 -25.95 18.25 -29.72
CA PRO A 285 -25.72 18.24 -31.16
C PRO A 285 -26.20 16.95 -31.87
N THR A 286 -26.54 15.87 -31.18
CA THR A 286 -27.08 14.66 -31.84
C THR A 286 -28.59 14.69 -32.06
N PHE A 287 -29.34 15.50 -31.30
CA PHE A 287 -30.80 15.60 -31.38
C PHE A 287 -31.28 16.71 -32.33
N HIS A 288 -30.53 17.00 -33.40
CA HIS A 288 -30.81 18.04 -34.41
C HIS A 288 -32.27 18.00 -34.93
N ASN A 289 -33.15 18.75 -34.29
CA ASN A 289 -34.50 19.01 -34.75
C ASN A 289 -34.54 20.40 -35.42
N GLY A 290 -33.88 20.57 -36.57
CA GLY A 290 -34.05 21.68 -37.53
C GLY A 290 -34.06 23.15 -37.03
N ARG A 291 -33.76 23.40 -35.75
CA ARG A 291 -33.90 24.71 -35.07
C ARG A 291 -32.57 25.15 -34.45
N GLU A 292 -31.52 24.34 -34.59
CA GLU A 292 -30.24 24.45 -33.88
C GLU A 292 -29.02 24.41 -34.82
N ASP A 293 -29.18 24.75 -36.11
CA ASP A 293 -28.09 24.79 -37.12
C ASP A 293 -26.95 25.80 -36.80
N HIS A 294 -27.06 26.54 -35.70
CA HIS A 294 -26.09 27.52 -35.23
C HIS A 294 -25.13 26.98 -34.15
N LEU A 295 -25.33 25.74 -33.67
CA LEU A 295 -24.49 25.15 -32.62
C LEU A 295 -23.15 24.68 -33.19
N ILE A 296 -22.05 25.19 -32.63
CA ILE A 296 -20.68 24.80 -32.99
C ILE A 296 -20.21 23.70 -32.03
N ASP A 297 -19.89 22.54 -32.59
CA ASP A 297 -19.22 21.45 -31.87
C ASP A 297 -17.90 21.94 -31.26
N LEU A 298 -17.66 21.64 -29.99
CA LEU A 298 -16.43 22.02 -29.27
C LEU A 298 -15.16 21.57 -30.02
N VAL A 299 -15.21 20.41 -30.67
CA VAL A 299 -14.09 19.82 -31.44
C VAL A 299 -13.71 20.65 -32.66
N ARG A 300 -14.66 21.41 -33.23
CA ARG A 300 -14.42 22.26 -34.41
C ARG A 300 -13.91 23.66 -34.05
N THR A 301 -13.92 24.02 -32.77
CA THR A 301 -13.47 25.34 -32.32
C THR A 301 -11.94 25.47 -32.38
N ARG A 302 -11.44 26.68 -32.64
CA ARG A 302 -9.98 26.95 -32.68
C ARG A 302 -9.29 26.74 -31.34
N ALA A 303 -10.02 26.89 -30.23
CA ALA A 303 -9.50 26.67 -28.88
C ALA A 303 -9.42 25.18 -28.48
N TYR A 304 -9.97 24.26 -29.27
CA TYR A 304 -10.00 22.83 -28.94
C TYR A 304 -8.63 22.24 -28.58
N PRO A 305 -7.53 22.51 -29.31
CA PRO A 305 -6.21 21.98 -28.94
C PRO A 305 -5.73 22.43 -27.55
N VAL A 306 -6.13 23.62 -27.09
CA VAL A 306 -5.81 24.11 -25.72
C VAL A 306 -6.50 23.23 -24.68
N TYR A 307 -7.82 23.02 -24.84
CA TYR A 307 -8.59 22.17 -23.94
C TYR A 307 -8.16 20.71 -23.99
N ARG A 308 -7.78 20.19 -25.17
CA ARG A 308 -7.22 18.85 -25.32
C ARG A 308 -5.91 18.71 -24.54
N GLY A 309 -4.97 19.65 -24.72
CA GLY A 309 -3.68 19.62 -24.03
C GLY A 309 -3.83 19.66 -22.51
N ILE A 310 -4.64 20.59 -21.99
CA ILE A 310 -4.91 20.71 -20.55
C ILE A 310 -5.68 19.48 -20.03
N GLY A 311 -6.66 18.98 -20.78
CA GLY A 311 -7.40 17.76 -20.43
C GLY A 311 -6.50 16.53 -20.34
N CYS A 312 -5.55 16.36 -21.27
CA CYS A 312 -4.56 15.27 -21.22
C CYS A 312 -3.58 15.44 -20.04
N LEU A 313 -3.17 16.67 -19.69
CA LEU A 313 -2.39 16.93 -18.46
C LEU A 313 -3.16 16.49 -17.21
N LEU A 314 -4.45 16.82 -17.13
CA LEU A 314 -5.31 16.43 -16.01
C LEU A 314 -5.47 14.92 -15.93
N LEU A 315 -5.70 14.25 -17.06
CA LEU A 315 -5.76 12.79 -17.13
C LEU A 315 -4.47 12.15 -16.59
N LEU A 316 -3.31 12.66 -17.00
CA LEU A 316 -2.01 12.20 -16.47
C LEU A 316 -1.92 12.40 -14.95
N HIS A 317 -2.39 13.54 -14.44
CA HIS A 317 -2.39 13.83 -13.00
C HIS A 317 -3.29 12.85 -12.21
N TRP A 318 -4.45 12.49 -12.75
CA TRP A 318 -5.31 11.45 -12.19
C TRP A 318 -4.65 10.07 -12.21
N LEU A 319 -4.02 9.68 -13.32
CA LEU A 319 -3.30 8.41 -13.45
C LEU A 319 -2.11 8.31 -12.49
N LEU A 320 -1.43 9.43 -12.23
CA LEU A 320 -0.39 9.49 -11.19
C LEU A 320 -0.98 9.23 -9.80
N GLY A 321 -2.13 9.83 -9.48
CA GLY A 321 -2.85 9.56 -8.23
C GLY A 321 -3.22 8.09 -8.07
N VAL A 322 -3.75 7.46 -9.13
CA VAL A 322 -4.06 6.02 -9.17
C VAL A 322 -2.79 5.18 -8.97
N SER A 323 -1.69 5.53 -9.64
CA SER A 323 -0.42 4.81 -9.51
C SER A 323 0.09 4.84 -8.06
N LEU A 324 0.07 6.01 -7.41
CA LEU A 324 0.47 6.16 -6.00
C LEU A 324 -0.44 5.37 -5.05
N TYR A 325 -1.74 5.30 -5.34
CA TYR A 325 -2.69 4.49 -4.59
C TYR A 325 -2.39 2.99 -4.74
N VAL A 326 -2.24 2.50 -5.97
CA VAL A 326 -1.94 1.09 -6.26
C VAL A 326 -0.61 0.68 -5.63
N TRP A 327 0.45 1.47 -5.74
CA TRP A 327 1.73 1.17 -5.11
C TRP A 327 1.61 1.09 -3.59
N ARG A 328 0.84 1.98 -2.96
CA ARG A 328 0.59 1.92 -1.51
C ARG A 328 -0.23 0.68 -1.14
N ALA A 329 -1.27 0.35 -1.91
CA ALA A 329 -2.11 -0.83 -1.69
C ALA A 329 -1.30 -2.14 -1.82
N ALA A 330 -0.41 -2.19 -2.82
CA ALA A 330 0.53 -3.28 -3.03
C ALA A 330 1.74 -3.28 -2.07
N ARG A 331 1.78 -2.34 -1.09
CA ARG A 331 2.85 -2.20 -0.08
C ARG A 331 4.25 -1.97 -0.69
N ILE A 332 4.32 -1.38 -1.88
CA ILE A 332 5.56 -1.01 -2.55
C ILE A 332 6.08 0.30 -1.95
N ASN A 333 7.34 0.29 -1.48
CA ASN A 333 7.99 1.48 -0.94
C ASN A 333 8.53 2.39 -2.06
N TYR A 334 7.62 3.01 -2.82
CA TYR A 334 7.96 3.86 -3.97
C TYR A 334 8.85 5.06 -3.60
N ARG A 335 8.77 5.57 -2.37
CA ARG A 335 9.64 6.68 -1.91
C ARG A 335 11.10 6.27 -1.87
N TYR A 336 11.38 5.05 -1.41
CA TYR A 336 12.72 4.50 -1.42
C TYR A 336 13.20 4.19 -2.83
N ILE A 337 12.36 3.51 -3.64
CA ILE A 337 12.70 3.11 -5.02
C ILE A 337 13.04 4.31 -5.91
N PHE A 338 12.28 5.41 -5.78
CA PHE A 338 12.51 6.63 -6.52
C PHE A 338 13.48 7.61 -5.83
N GLU A 339 14.04 7.23 -4.67
CA GLU A 339 14.94 8.08 -3.88
C GLU A 339 14.33 9.47 -3.53
N LEU A 340 13.02 9.50 -3.32
CA LEU A 340 12.28 10.73 -3.05
C LEU A 340 12.30 11.09 -1.56
N ASP A 341 12.51 12.37 -1.25
CA ASP A 341 12.45 12.88 0.13
C ASP A 341 11.03 12.71 0.71
N PRO A 342 10.86 11.93 1.80
CA PRO A 342 9.56 11.69 2.42
C PRO A 342 8.86 12.97 2.91
N ARG A 343 9.62 14.03 3.21
CA ARG A 343 9.06 15.30 3.70
C ARG A 343 8.47 16.15 2.58
N ARG A 344 8.96 16.00 1.35
CA ARG A 344 8.52 16.76 0.18
C ARG A 344 7.51 16.01 -0.68
N THR A 345 7.48 14.68 -0.57
CA THR A 345 6.64 13.81 -1.42
C THR A 345 5.19 13.83 -0.97
N GLN A 346 4.29 14.31 -1.83
CA GLN A 346 2.85 14.31 -1.58
C GLN A 346 2.29 12.87 -1.43
N ALA A 347 1.28 12.74 -0.57
CA ALA A 347 0.54 11.48 -0.43
C ALA A 347 -0.60 11.38 -1.47
N TYR A 348 -1.02 10.15 -1.81
CA TYR A 348 -2.10 9.93 -2.79
C TYR A 348 -3.39 10.75 -2.55
N PRO A 349 -3.88 10.99 -1.30
CA PRO A 349 -5.09 11.80 -1.11
C PRO A 349 -4.89 13.28 -1.47
N GLN A 350 -3.68 13.80 -1.28
CA GLN A 350 -3.34 15.18 -1.65
C GLN A 350 -3.29 15.32 -3.17
N VAL A 351 -2.69 14.35 -3.87
CA VAL A 351 -2.64 14.32 -5.34
C VAL A 351 -4.05 14.25 -5.93
N PHE A 352 -4.93 13.40 -5.39
CA PHE A 352 -6.34 13.39 -5.83
C PHE A 352 -7.08 14.69 -5.47
N GLY A 353 -6.77 15.31 -4.33
CA GLY A 353 -7.32 16.62 -3.95
C GLY A 353 -6.92 17.73 -4.93
N ASP A 354 -5.66 17.77 -5.35
CA ASP A 354 -5.16 18.71 -6.35
C ASP A 354 -5.75 18.40 -7.75
N ALA A 355 -5.84 17.12 -8.13
CA ALA A 355 -6.49 16.69 -9.38
C ALA A 355 -7.95 17.14 -9.48
N THR A 356 -8.73 16.92 -8.42
CA THR A 356 -10.15 17.30 -8.37
C THR A 356 -10.33 18.82 -8.43
N ASN A 357 -9.51 19.60 -7.71
CA ASN A 357 -9.54 21.07 -7.79
C ASN A 357 -9.38 21.57 -9.23
N MET A 358 -8.36 21.06 -9.93
CA MET A 358 -8.10 21.49 -11.31
C MET A 358 -9.15 20.98 -12.29
N THR A 359 -9.69 19.79 -12.07
CA THR A 359 -10.76 19.22 -12.90
C THR A 359 -12.03 20.05 -12.81
N ILE A 360 -12.42 20.52 -11.61
CA ILE A 360 -13.59 21.40 -11.44
C ILE A 360 -13.40 22.70 -12.23
N VAL A 361 -12.25 23.36 -12.08
CA VAL A 361 -11.97 24.62 -12.80
C VAL A 361 -11.94 24.40 -14.31
N PHE A 362 -11.33 23.31 -14.77
CA PHE A 362 -11.31 22.93 -16.18
C PHE A 362 -12.70 22.71 -16.75
N LEU A 363 -13.52 21.86 -16.11
CA LEU A 363 -14.87 21.54 -16.60
C LEU A 363 -15.79 22.75 -16.57
N ALA A 364 -15.73 23.57 -15.50
CA ALA A 364 -16.49 24.80 -15.43
C ALA A 364 -16.09 25.80 -16.53
N ASN A 365 -14.79 25.94 -16.81
CA ASN A 365 -14.30 26.81 -17.88
C ASN A 365 -14.72 26.31 -19.28
N VAL A 366 -14.63 25.00 -19.54
CA VAL A 366 -15.11 24.38 -20.78
C VAL A 366 -16.61 24.63 -20.98
N LEU A 367 -17.43 24.45 -19.94
CA LEU A 367 -18.87 24.73 -20.01
C LEU A 367 -19.15 26.20 -20.33
N LEU A 368 -18.48 27.12 -19.64
CA LEU A 368 -18.65 28.55 -19.88
C LEU A 368 -18.24 28.93 -21.31
N TYR A 369 -17.10 28.43 -21.78
CA TYR A 369 -16.64 28.63 -23.15
C TYR A 369 -17.66 28.11 -24.17
N TYR A 370 -18.15 26.88 -23.97
CA TYR A 370 -19.16 26.28 -24.84
C TYR A 370 -20.44 27.12 -24.90
N LYS A 371 -20.92 27.64 -23.76
CA LYS A 371 -22.11 28.49 -23.70
C LYS A 371 -21.91 29.85 -24.38
N VAL A 372 -20.73 30.47 -24.24
CA VAL A 372 -20.41 31.74 -24.90
C VAL A 372 -20.28 31.55 -26.42
N VAL A 373 -19.58 30.51 -26.88
CA VAL A 373 -19.42 30.23 -28.32
C VAL A 373 -20.76 30.01 -29.01
N ASN A 374 -21.71 29.35 -28.33
CA ASN A 374 -23.04 29.07 -28.85
C ASN A 374 -24.07 30.18 -28.57
N GLY A 375 -23.63 31.35 -28.10
CA GLY A 375 -24.51 32.53 -27.96
C GLY A 375 -25.49 32.49 -26.77
N TYR A 376 -25.35 31.55 -25.84
CA TYR A 376 -26.16 31.53 -24.61
C TYR A 376 -25.79 32.65 -23.62
N PHE A 377 -24.55 33.16 -23.70
CA PHE A 377 -24.08 34.28 -22.90
C PHE A 377 -23.53 35.40 -23.80
N PRO A 378 -23.73 36.68 -23.42
CA PRO A 378 -23.27 37.81 -24.22
C PRO A 378 -21.73 37.91 -24.23
N GLU A 379 -21.15 38.08 -25.42
CA GLU A 379 -19.70 38.28 -25.61
C GLU A 379 -19.20 39.65 -25.10
N GLU A 380 -20.11 40.58 -24.78
CA GLU A 380 -19.78 41.90 -24.22
C GLU A 380 -19.13 41.82 -22.84
N LEU A 381 -19.47 40.81 -22.04
CA LEU A 381 -18.96 40.66 -20.67
C LEU A 381 -17.51 40.15 -20.67
N LEU A 382 -17.22 39.16 -21.51
CA LEU A 382 -15.88 38.63 -21.71
C LEU A 382 -15.78 37.94 -23.08
N HIS A 383 -14.84 38.39 -23.91
CA HIS A 383 -14.63 37.76 -25.22
C HIS A 383 -14.28 36.26 -25.07
N ARG A 384 -14.90 35.41 -25.90
CA ARG A 384 -14.79 33.94 -25.88
C ARG A 384 -13.36 33.40 -25.73
N GLY A 385 -12.39 34.10 -26.31
CA GLY A 385 -10.98 33.72 -26.28
C GLY A 385 -10.28 33.89 -24.93
N TYR A 386 -10.81 34.71 -24.01
CA TYR A 386 -10.19 34.90 -22.69
C TYR A 386 -10.44 33.73 -21.74
N TYR A 387 -11.48 32.92 -21.97
CA TYR A 387 -11.74 31.70 -21.19
C TYR A 387 -10.58 30.69 -21.27
N PRO A 388 -10.15 30.23 -22.47
CA PRO A 388 -9.00 29.32 -22.58
C PRO A 388 -7.68 29.99 -22.15
N LEU A 389 -7.52 31.31 -22.33
CA LEU A 389 -6.34 32.02 -21.83
C LEU A 389 -6.28 32.01 -20.29
N ALA A 390 -7.38 32.35 -19.62
CA ALA A 390 -7.45 32.34 -18.16
C ALA A 390 -7.19 30.93 -17.61
N LEU A 391 -7.75 29.90 -18.26
CA LEU A 391 -7.50 28.51 -17.89
C LEU A 391 -6.03 28.12 -18.09
N PHE A 392 -5.41 28.52 -19.20
CA PHE A 392 -3.99 28.25 -19.47
C PHE A 392 -3.08 28.92 -18.43
N LEU A 393 -3.32 30.20 -18.11
CA LEU A 393 -2.56 30.94 -17.09
C LEU A 393 -2.74 30.33 -15.69
N TYR A 394 -3.97 29.95 -15.33
CA TYR A 394 -4.25 29.28 -14.06
C TYR A 394 -3.59 27.90 -13.98
N THR A 395 -3.60 27.14 -15.07
CA THR A 395 -2.92 25.84 -15.16
C THR A 395 -1.41 26.01 -14.99
N PHE A 396 -0.81 27.02 -15.64
CA PHE A 396 0.60 27.36 -15.48
C PHE A 396 0.93 27.75 -14.03
N TYR A 397 0.13 28.62 -13.42
CA TYR A 397 0.28 29.00 -12.01
C TYR A 397 0.23 27.79 -11.08
N PHE A 398 -0.75 26.90 -11.25
CA PHE A 398 -0.96 25.77 -10.34
C PHE A 398 0.15 24.72 -10.42
N TYR A 399 0.62 24.39 -11.62
CA TYR A 399 1.64 23.36 -11.79
C TYR A 399 3.07 23.89 -11.69
N ALA A 400 3.35 25.08 -12.23
CA ALA A 400 4.71 25.63 -12.25
C ALA A 400 5.00 26.51 -11.03
N VAL A 401 4.09 27.41 -10.64
CA VAL A 401 4.38 28.47 -9.65
C VAL A 401 4.04 28.05 -8.22
N ARG A 402 2.84 27.51 -7.97
CA ARG A 402 2.37 27.15 -6.61
C ARG A 402 3.34 26.22 -5.86
N PRO A 403 3.89 25.13 -6.46
CA PRO A 403 4.83 24.25 -5.79
C PRO A 403 6.32 24.56 -6.09
N TRP A 404 6.70 25.81 -6.34
CA TRP A 404 8.05 26.19 -6.83
C TRP A 404 9.21 25.51 -6.08
N GLY A 405 9.17 25.45 -4.75
CA GLY A 405 10.21 24.81 -3.94
C GLY A 405 10.35 23.30 -4.12
N GLN A 406 9.27 22.61 -4.49
CA GLN A 406 9.28 21.18 -4.86
C GLN A 406 9.71 20.99 -6.32
N GLN A 407 9.33 21.92 -7.20
CA GLN A 407 9.66 21.88 -8.64
C GLN A 407 11.15 22.04 -8.92
N LEU A 408 11.92 22.72 -8.07
CA LEU A 408 13.38 22.83 -8.24
C LEU A 408 14.07 21.47 -8.27
N GLY A 409 13.60 20.50 -7.46
CA GLY A 409 14.11 19.13 -7.50
C GLY A 409 13.77 18.43 -8.82
N MET A 410 12.52 18.57 -9.27
CA MET A 410 12.06 17.99 -10.54
C MET A 410 12.79 18.59 -11.75
N LEU A 411 12.99 19.92 -11.76
CA LEU A 411 13.72 20.63 -12.81
C LEU A 411 15.18 20.18 -12.89
N ARG A 412 15.81 19.94 -11.73
CA ARG A 412 17.16 19.35 -11.70
C ARG A 412 17.17 17.95 -12.32
N THR A 413 16.22 17.08 -11.97
CA THR A 413 16.14 15.75 -12.59
C THR A 413 15.87 15.85 -14.09
N LEU A 414 14.98 16.74 -14.54
CA LEU A 414 14.75 16.98 -15.97
C LEU A 414 16.03 17.44 -16.68
N TRP A 415 16.80 18.33 -16.07
CA TRP A 415 18.10 18.75 -16.59
C TRP A 415 19.09 17.57 -16.70
N GLU A 416 19.17 16.73 -15.67
CA GLU A 416 20.00 15.53 -15.66
C GLU A 416 19.55 14.50 -16.72
N VAL A 417 18.23 14.41 -17.03
CA VAL A 417 17.69 13.59 -18.13
C VAL A 417 18.10 14.14 -19.50
N VAL A 418 17.95 15.45 -19.73
CA VAL A 418 18.34 16.12 -20.98
C VAL A 418 19.83 15.92 -21.26
N TRP A 419 20.66 16.02 -20.21
CA TRP A 419 22.11 15.83 -20.27
C TRP A 419 22.55 14.43 -19.83
N SER A 420 21.71 13.41 -20.03
CA SER A 420 21.96 12.03 -19.57
C SER A 420 23.33 11.43 -19.93
N PRO A 421 24.04 11.78 -21.03
CA PRO A 421 25.40 11.27 -21.24
C PRO A 421 26.40 11.68 -20.15
N LEU A 422 26.18 12.84 -19.51
CA LEU A 422 27.08 13.45 -18.53
C LEU A 422 26.77 13.06 -17.08
N TYR A 423 25.58 12.53 -16.80
CA TYR A 423 25.11 12.20 -15.45
C TYR A 423 24.85 10.70 -15.29
N PRO A 424 24.99 10.14 -14.08
CA PRO A 424 24.59 8.76 -13.82
C PRO A 424 23.06 8.63 -13.91
N VAL A 425 22.58 7.61 -14.63
CA VAL A 425 21.13 7.44 -14.88
C VAL A 425 20.50 6.60 -13.77
N SER A 426 19.88 7.18 -12.75
CA SER A 426 19.16 6.37 -11.74
C SER A 426 17.86 5.75 -12.30
N PHE A 427 17.21 4.88 -11.53
CA PHE A 427 15.89 4.35 -11.89
C PHE A 427 14.85 5.48 -12.06
N PHE A 428 14.88 6.48 -11.19
CA PHE A 428 13.99 7.64 -11.27
C PHE A 428 14.20 8.43 -12.57
N HIS A 429 15.44 8.59 -13.05
CA HIS A 429 15.72 9.23 -14.34
C HIS A 429 15.12 8.47 -15.53
N THR A 430 15.15 7.14 -15.47
CA THR A 430 14.56 6.27 -16.49
C THR A 430 13.04 6.43 -16.49
N PHE A 431 12.42 6.39 -15.31
CA PHE A 431 10.99 6.62 -15.13
C PHE A 431 10.52 7.99 -15.64
N VAL A 432 11.23 9.08 -15.30
CA VAL A 432 10.93 10.43 -15.81
C VAL A 432 11.05 10.49 -17.32
N GLY A 433 12.08 9.86 -17.90
CA GLY A 433 12.24 9.79 -19.35
C GLY A 433 11.07 9.08 -20.05
N ASP A 434 10.59 7.96 -19.49
CA ASP A 434 9.44 7.24 -20.05
C ASP A 434 8.17 8.12 -19.97
N TYR A 435 7.97 8.85 -18.88
CA TYR A 435 6.90 9.87 -18.77
C TYR A 435 7.01 10.96 -19.84
N LEU A 436 8.22 11.42 -20.18
CA LEU A 436 8.42 12.40 -21.26
C LEU A 436 8.00 11.85 -22.62
N THR A 437 8.24 10.56 -22.89
CA THR A 437 7.78 9.93 -24.14
C THR A 437 6.26 9.81 -24.21
N SER A 438 5.57 9.62 -23.08
CA SER A 438 4.10 9.61 -23.02
C SER A 438 3.46 11.00 -23.11
N THR A 439 4.22 12.07 -22.85
CA THR A 439 3.72 13.46 -22.81
C THR A 439 4.04 14.25 -24.08
N VAL A 440 4.50 13.60 -25.15
CA VAL A 440 4.77 14.25 -26.46
C VAL A 440 3.54 15.01 -26.97
N LYS A 441 2.36 14.36 -26.97
CA LYS A 441 1.14 14.99 -27.48
C LYS A 441 0.73 16.21 -26.65
N VAL A 442 0.85 16.10 -25.33
CA VAL A 442 0.61 17.19 -24.41
C VAL A 442 1.55 18.37 -24.66
N THR A 443 2.84 18.09 -24.83
CA THR A 443 3.86 19.11 -25.07
C THR A 443 3.63 19.81 -26.42
N GLN A 444 3.16 19.07 -27.43
CA GLN A 444 2.75 19.63 -28.71
C GLN A 444 1.57 20.58 -28.54
N ASP A 445 0.54 20.19 -27.80
CA ASP A 445 -0.65 21.02 -27.56
C ASP A 445 -0.36 22.25 -26.69
N VAL A 446 0.56 22.14 -25.73
CA VAL A 446 1.08 23.29 -24.96
C VAL A 446 1.84 24.24 -25.88
N SER A 447 2.70 23.72 -26.75
CA SER A 447 3.45 24.54 -27.73
C SER A 447 2.51 25.23 -28.71
N TRP A 448 1.46 24.53 -29.16
CA TRP A 448 0.39 25.11 -29.95
C TRP A 448 -0.35 26.22 -29.20
N SER A 449 -0.70 25.98 -27.93
CA SER A 449 -1.39 26.95 -27.09
C SER A 449 -0.56 28.23 -26.94
N MET A 450 0.76 28.11 -26.73
CA MET A 450 1.67 29.26 -26.70
C MET A 450 1.63 30.05 -28.00
N CYS A 451 1.71 29.36 -29.15
CA CYS A 451 1.58 30.01 -30.45
C CYS A 451 0.21 30.70 -30.59
N PHE A 452 -0.88 30.01 -30.25
CA PHE A 452 -2.26 30.47 -30.39
C PHE A 452 -2.54 31.77 -29.59
N PHE A 453 -1.96 31.88 -28.40
CA PHE A 453 -2.04 33.11 -27.61
C PHE A 453 -1.09 34.20 -28.13
N ALA A 454 0.12 33.85 -28.57
CA ALA A 454 1.10 34.80 -29.10
C ALA A 454 0.66 35.44 -30.44
N SER A 455 0.04 34.64 -31.33
CA SER A 455 -0.51 35.08 -32.62
C SER A 455 -1.83 35.84 -32.48
N LYS A 456 -2.38 35.94 -31.27
CA LYS A 456 -3.71 36.50 -30.96
C LYS A 456 -4.85 35.82 -31.73
N GLU A 457 -4.64 34.59 -32.20
CA GLU A 457 -5.64 33.82 -32.95
C GLU A 457 -6.88 33.52 -32.09
N PHE A 458 -6.73 33.48 -30.77
CA PHE A 458 -7.81 33.33 -29.80
C PHE A 458 -8.84 34.48 -29.81
N LEU A 459 -8.50 35.65 -30.35
CA LEU A 459 -9.43 36.78 -30.49
C LEU A 459 -10.30 36.68 -31.75
N ARG A 460 -10.01 35.72 -32.65
CA ARG A 460 -10.75 35.55 -33.90
C ARG A 460 -12.01 34.71 -33.67
N LYS A 461 -13.09 35.02 -34.37
CA LYS A 461 -14.33 34.22 -34.32
C LYS A 461 -14.12 32.89 -35.05
N ASP A 462 -14.75 31.84 -34.53
CA ASP A 462 -14.82 30.55 -35.21
C ASP A 462 -15.71 30.70 -36.46
N VAL A 463 -15.23 30.22 -37.61
CA VAL A 463 -15.95 30.30 -38.87
C VAL A 463 -16.88 29.09 -38.98
N LEU A 464 -18.20 29.30 -38.93
CA LEU A 464 -19.14 28.27 -39.35
C LEU A 464 -18.97 28.04 -40.85
N PRO A 465 -19.03 26.78 -41.35
CA PRO A 465 -19.20 26.55 -42.77
C PRO A 465 -20.47 27.28 -43.22
N PRO A 466 -20.44 28.03 -44.34
CA PRO A 466 -21.61 28.77 -44.78
C PRO A 466 -22.73 27.77 -45.07
N GLY A 467 -23.89 27.98 -44.46
CA GLY A 467 -25.15 27.70 -45.17
C GLY A 467 -25.18 28.57 -46.44
N ASN A 468 -26.03 28.24 -47.41
CA ASN A 468 -26.16 28.96 -48.70
C ASN A 468 -26.60 30.45 -48.59
N ASP A 469 -26.43 31.08 -47.43
CA ASP A 469 -26.79 32.45 -47.15
C ASP A 469 -25.66 33.43 -47.50
N LEU A 470 -26.05 34.52 -48.14
CA LEU A 470 -25.19 35.63 -48.60
C LEU A 470 -24.29 36.20 -47.48
N ALA A 471 -24.73 36.12 -46.22
CA ALA A 471 -23.96 36.54 -45.04
C ALA A 471 -22.75 35.65 -44.75
N GLY A 472 -22.83 34.34 -45.04
CA GLY A 472 -21.73 33.40 -44.87
C GLY A 472 -20.61 33.63 -45.90
N LEU A 473 -20.98 33.96 -47.14
CA LEU A 473 -20.06 34.35 -48.20
C LEU A 473 -19.34 35.66 -47.90
N GLN A 474 -20.04 36.63 -47.29
CA GLN A 474 -19.46 37.92 -46.92
C GLN A 474 -18.53 37.82 -45.70
N ALA A 475 -18.82 36.92 -44.75
CA ALA A 475 -17.92 36.58 -43.65
C ALA A 475 -16.66 35.83 -44.14
N LEU A 476 -16.79 34.98 -45.15
CA LEU A 476 -15.67 34.28 -45.78
C LEU A 476 -14.75 35.27 -46.51
N ALA A 477 -15.33 36.24 -47.23
CA ALA A 477 -14.62 37.34 -47.89
C ALA A 477 -13.87 38.24 -46.89
N ALA A 478 -14.52 38.62 -45.77
CA ALA A 478 -13.87 39.39 -44.71
C ALA A 478 -12.76 38.61 -43.98
N ALA A 479 -12.87 37.28 -43.89
CA ALA A 479 -11.81 36.42 -43.36
C ALA A 479 -10.65 36.20 -44.35
N THR A 480 -10.87 36.35 -45.66
CA THR A 480 -9.82 36.24 -46.69
C THR A 480 -9.00 37.52 -46.86
N GLU A 481 -9.54 38.69 -46.49
CA GLU A 481 -8.80 39.98 -46.55
C GLU A 481 -7.76 40.13 -45.43
N SER A 482 -7.83 39.36 -44.35
CA SER A 482 -6.81 39.39 -43.29
C SER A 482 -5.73 38.33 -43.57
N GLU A 483 -4.63 38.74 -44.20
CA GLU A 483 -3.38 37.98 -44.35
C GLU A 483 -2.70 37.80 -42.97
N GLN A 484 -3.36 37.09 -42.06
CA GLN A 484 -2.96 36.96 -40.65
C GLN A 484 -2.59 35.53 -40.34
N THR A 485 -1.28 35.30 -40.23
CA THR A 485 -0.63 34.02 -39.91
C THR A 485 -1.36 33.28 -38.78
N SER A 486 -1.89 32.09 -39.09
CA SER A 486 -2.34 31.11 -38.09
C SER A 486 -1.14 30.30 -37.61
N CYS A 487 -1.26 29.68 -36.43
CA CYS A 487 -0.25 28.73 -35.97
C CYS A 487 -0.12 27.51 -36.90
N ALA A 488 -1.17 27.17 -37.65
CA ALA A 488 -1.17 26.05 -38.59
C ALA A 488 -0.24 26.31 -39.77
N ASP A 489 -0.18 27.58 -40.19
CA ASP A 489 0.56 28.04 -41.35
C ASP A 489 1.96 28.56 -40.96
N ASN A 490 2.27 28.57 -39.67
CA ASN A 490 3.56 29.02 -39.17
C ASN A 490 4.65 27.98 -39.48
N VAL A 491 5.47 28.28 -40.49
CA VAL A 491 6.58 27.44 -40.96
C VAL A 491 7.53 27.03 -39.83
N TYR A 492 7.84 27.93 -38.88
CA TYR A 492 8.70 27.62 -37.74
C TYR A 492 8.04 26.61 -36.79
N TYR A 493 6.75 26.76 -36.51
CA TYR A 493 6.04 25.82 -35.64
C TYR A 493 5.99 24.43 -36.27
N VAL A 494 5.55 24.34 -37.53
CA VAL A 494 5.35 23.06 -38.23
C VAL A 494 6.68 22.35 -38.51
N ASN A 495 7.69 23.06 -39.01
CA ASN A 495 8.93 22.43 -39.48
C ASN A 495 10.04 22.33 -38.43
N VAL A 496 9.95 23.08 -37.32
CA VAL A 496 11.00 23.08 -36.27
C VAL A 496 10.43 22.61 -34.93
N VAL A 497 9.41 23.29 -34.41
CA VAL A 497 8.90 23.02 -33.05
C VAL A 497 8.29 21.63 -32.95
N VAL A 498 7.40 21.26 -33.87
CA VAL A 498 6.72 19.95 -33.82
C VAL A 498 7.72 18.78 -33.92
N PRO A 499 8.64 18.72 -34.90
CA PRO A 499 9.66 17.68 -34.96
C PRO A 499 10.52 17.58 -33.71
N LEU A 500 10.96 18.72 -33.14
CA LEU A 500 11.76 18.72 -31.91
C LEU A 500 10.99 18.16 -30.72
N VAL A 501 9.75 18.60 -30.51
CA VAL A 501 8.90 18.13 -29.40
C VAL A 501 8.64 16.62 -29.50
N CYS A 502 8.48 16.10 -30.71
CA CYS A 502 8.29 14.65 -30.93
C CYS A 502 9.58 13.84 -30.80
N ALA A 503 10.73 14.37 -31.22
CA ALA A 503 11.97 13.62 -31.29
C ALA A 503 12.81 13.67 -30.00
N LEU A 504 12.79 14.77 -29.25
CA LEU A 504 13.66 14.97 -28.10
C LEU A 504 13.43 13.97 -26.95
N PRO A 505 12.19 13.64 -26.54
CA PRO A 505 11.97 12.64 -25.50
C PRO A 505 12.54 11.26 -25.86
N LEU A 506 12.38 10.86 -27.13
CA LEU A 506 12.94 9.60 -27.64
C LEU A 506 14.47 9.64 -27.69
N TRP A 507 15.05 10.80 -28.05
CA TRP A 507 16.50 11.01 -28.03
C TRP A 507 17.07 10.88 -26.62
N TRP A 508 16.45 11.50 -25.62
CA TRP A 508 16.92 11.42 -24.25
C TRP A 508 16.84 9.98 -23.71
N ARG A 509 15.79 9.23 -24.04
CA ARG A 509 15.71 7.80 -23.70
C ARG A 509 16.76 6.97 -24.39
N PHE A 510 17.03 7.20 -25.66
CA PHE A 510 18.11 6.56 -26.38
C PHE A 510 19.47 6.79 -25.69
N LEU A 511 19.80 8.05 -25.37
CA LEU A 511 21.04 8.42 -24.69
C LEU A 511 21.15 7.82 -23.28
N GLN A 512 20.05 7.81 -22.51
CA GLN A 512 20.02 7.16 -21.19
C GLN A 512 20.35 5.66 -21.26
N ASN A 513 19.82 4.95 -22.26
CA ASN A 513 20.11 3.53 -22.44
C ASN A 513 21.56 3.30 -22.84
N LEU A 514 22.14 4.12 -23.72
CA LEU A 514 23.57 4.06 -24.03
C LEU A 514 24.44 4.35 -22.82
N ARG A 515 24.06 5.34 -22.00
CA ARG A 515 24.76 5.64 -20.75
C ARG A 515 24.73 4.44 -19.79
N ARG A 516 23.59 3.74 -19.69
CA ARG A 516 23.48 2.51 -18.90
C ARG A 516 24.40 1.40 -19.43
N VAL A 517 24.50 1.19 -20.75
CA VAL A 517 25.47 0.23 -21.34
C VAL A 517 26.90 0.59 -20.91
N TYR A 518 27.24 1.88 -20.95
CA TYR A 518 28.56 2.34 -20.52
C TYR A 518 28.80 2.14 -19.02
N ASP A 519 27.82 2.41 -18.17
CA ASP A 519 27.93 2.29 -16.72
C ASP A 519 27.98 0.83 -16.26
N THR A 520 27.12 -0.05 -16.81
CA THR A 520 27.04 -1.46 -16.41
C THR A 520 28.08 -2.35 -17.09
N LYS A 521 28.72 -1.86 -18.15
CA LYS A 521 29.63 -2.64 -19.03
C LYS A 521 28.96 -3.89 -19.63
N THR A 522 27.64 -3.91 -19.70
CA THR A 522 26.85 -5.00 -20.28
C THR A 522 25.96 -4.46 -21.39
N TRP A 523 25.91 -5.17 -22.52
CA TRP A 523 25.05 -4.79 -23.65
C TRP A 523 23.58 -5.15 -23.39
N TRP A 524 23.31 -6.27 -22.71
CA TRP A 524 21.96 -6.70 -22.35
C TRP A 524 21.56 -6.17 -20.96
N PRO A 525 20.33 -5.66 -20.76
CA PRO A 525 19.25 -5.43 -21.75
C PRO A 525 19.29 -4.04 -22.42
N HIS A 526 20.26 -3.19 -22.09
CA HIS A 526 20.21 -1.76 -22.39
C HIS A 526 20.39 -1.39 -23.87
N LEU A 527 21.23 -2.13 -24.62
CA LEU A 527 21.49 -1.83 -26.03
C LEU A 527 20.28 -2.12 -26.93
N PRO A 528 19.58 -3.27 -26.81
CA PRO A 528 18.30 -3.47 -27.49
C PRO A 528 17.27 -2.40 -27.12
N ASN A 529 17.17 -2.03 -25.83
CA ASN A 529 16.26 -0.96 -25.42
C ASN A 529 16.63 0.39 -26.07
N ALA A 530 17.91 0.70 -26.26
CA ALA A 530 18.34 1.87 -27.02
C ALA A 530 17.86 1.80 -28.48
N ALA A 531 18.00 0.64 -29.13
CA ALA A 531 17.52 0.43 -30.49
C ALA A 531 16.00 0.64 -30.63
N LYS A 532 15.21 0.29 -29.61
CA LYS A 532 13.76 0.54 -29.53
C LYS A 532 13.43 2.02 -29.70
N TYR A 533 14.08 2.87 -28.92
CA TYR A 533 13.86 4.31 -28.98
C TYR A 533 14.43 4.96 -30.25
N ALA A 534 15.59 4.49 -30.73
CA ALA A 534 16.18 4.97 -31.99
C ALA A 534 15.29 4.67 -33.20
N LEU A 535 14.78 3.43 -33.31
CA LEU A 535 13.88 3.03 -34.39
C LEU A 535 12.57 3.84 -34.35
N THR A 536 11.99 4.00 -33.17
CA THR A 536 10.77 4.79 -32.97
C THR A 536 11.00 6.25 -33.39
N GLN A 537 12.14 6.83 -33.04
CA GLN A 537 12.48 8.20 -33.41
C GLN A 537 12.61 8.37 -34.93
N VAL A 538 13.28 7.45 -35.61
CA VAL A 538 13.42 7.47 -37.08
C VAL A 538 12.04 7.42 -37.73
N VAL A 539 11.18 6.49 -37.32
CA VAL A 539 9.82 6.36 -37.86
C VAL A 539 8.98 7.62 -37.66
N VAL A 540 9.05 8.24 -36.47
CA VAL A 540 8.31 9.46 -36.13
C VAL A 540 8.78 10.64 -36.98
N LEU A 541 10.09 10.88 -37.04
CA LEU A 541 10.66 11.96 -37.84
C LEU A 541 10.35 11.77 -39.32
N PHE A 542 10.43 10.53 -39.81
CA PHE A 542 10.13 10.21 -41.20
C PHE A 542 8.69 10.54 -41.57
N GLY A 543 7.73 10.25 -40.68
CA GLY A 543 6.31 10.61 -40.87
C GLY A 543 6.04 12.12 -40.78
N LEU A 544 6.80 12.85 -39.97
CA LEU A 544 6.65 14.31 -39.83
C LEU A 544 7.20 15.10 -41.03
N PHE A 545 8.32 14.66 -41.62
CA PHE A 545 8.93 15.35 -42.77
C PHE A 545 8.31 14.96 -44.12
N HIS A 546 7.49 13.91 -44.17
CA HIS A 546 6.78 13.49 -45.39
C HIS A 546 5.28 13.31 -45.13
N PRO A 547 4.57 14.41 -44.81
CA PRO A 547 3.13 14.36 -44.63
C PRO A 547 2.44 13.89 -45.91
N LEU A 548 1.40 13.06 -45.77
CA LEU A 548 0.58 12.58 -46.88
C LEU A 548 -0.03 13.79 -47.62
N PRO A 549 0.22 13.97 -48.93
CA PRO A 549 -0.47 14.98 -49.73
C PRO A 549 -1.97 14.71 -49.76
N ASN A 550 -2.78 15.73 -49.48
CA ASN A 550 -4.19 15.73 -49.84
C ASN A 550 -4.26 15.75 -51.37
N GLY A 551 -4.91 14.73 -51.94
CA GLY A 551 -4.76 14.35 -53.34
C GLY A 551 -5.09 15.49 -54.31
N ASP A 552 -4.12 15.86 -55.14
CA ASP A 552 -4.32 16.60 -56.41
C ASP A 552 -3.10 16.54 -57.37
N SER A 553 -2.08 15.73 -57.09
CA SER A 553 -0.91 15.57 -57.99
C SER A 553 -0.72 14.12 -58.44
N GLU A 554 -1.30 13.79 -59.60
CA GLU A 554 -1.24 12.44 -60.19
C GLU A 554 0.19 11.99 -60.55
N THR A 555 1.11 12.93 -60.75
CA THR A 555 2.43 12.69 -61.34
C THR A 555 3.45 11.98 -60.44
N ASN A 556 3.25 11.94 -59.11
CA ASN A 556 4.15 11.26 -58.14
C ASN A 556 3.47 10.14 -57.32
N SER A 557 2.28 9.70 -57.75
CA SER A 557 1.38 8.85 -56.97
C SER A 557 1.91 7.44 -56.67
N SER A 558 2.76 6.86 -57.53
CA SER A 558 3.30 5.50 -57.34
C SER A 558 4.48 5.46 -56.36
N GLN A 559 5.45 6.37 -56.48
CA GLN A 559 6.59 6.49 -55.55
C GLN A 559 6.12 6.88 -54.15
N LEU A 560 5.18 7.81 -54.06
CA LEU A 560 4.53 8.18 -52.81
C LEU A 560 3.79 6.99 -52.18
N ARG A 561 3.09 6.17 -52.98
CA ARG A 561 2.38 4.98 -52.46
C ARG A 561 3.35 3.91 -51.94
N VAL A 562 4.45 3.64 -52.65
CA VAL A 562 5.51 2.73 -52.19
C VAL A 562 6.13 3.24 -50.89
N PHE A 563 6.41 4.54 -50.82
CA PHE A 563 6.92 5.21 -49.64
C PHE A 563 6.00 5.06 -48.42
N VAL A 564 4.70 5.33 -48.60
CA VAL A 564 3.70 5.22 -47.53
C VAL A 564 3.59 3.78 -47.03
N VAL A 565 3.58 2.80 -47.95
CA VAL A 565 3.56 1.38 -47.59
C VAL A 565 4.82 0.99 -46.80
N ALA A 566 6.00 1.44 -47.23
CA ALA A 566 7.25 1.18 -46.52
C ALA A 566 7.27 1.82 -45.13
N TRP A 567 6.82 3.07 -44.99
CA TRP A 567 6.70 3.74 -43.70
C TRP A 567 5.69 3.06 -42.78
N LEU A 568 4.52 2.67 -43.28
CA LEU A 568 3.51 1.92 -42.50
C LEU A 568 4.06 0.58 -42.01
N PHE A 569 4.83 -0.12 -42.84
CA PHE A 569 5.51 -1.34 -42.44
C PHE A 569 6.52 -1.08 -41.31
N LEU A 570 7.40 -0.08 -41.47
CA LEU A 570 8.39 0.31 -40.45
C LEU A 570 7.72 0.77 -39.15
N PHE A 571 6.63 1.53 -39.25
CA PHE A 571 5.83 1.98 -38.12
C PHE A 571 5.21 0.79 -37.37
N THR A 572 4.63 -0.16 -38.11
CA THR A 572 4.04 -1.37 -37.53
C THR A 572 5.11 -2.24 -36.87
N ALA A 573 6.24 -2.45 -37.53
CA ALA A 573 7.36 -3.22 -36.99
C ALA A 573 7.94 -2.57 -35.72
N SER A 574 8.15 -1.24 -35.72
CA SER A 574 8.61 -0.49 -34.55
C SER A 574 7.62 -0.55 -33.38
N SER A 575 6.32 -0.45 -33.68
CA SER A 575 5.25 -0.53 -32.68
C SER A 575 5.18 -1.93 -32.06
N LEU A 576 5.26 -2.98 -32.88
CA LEU A 576 5.30 -4.37 -32.42
C LEU A 576 6.55 -4.63 -31.58
N TYR A 577 7.72 -4.14 -32.01
CA TYR A 577 8.94 -4.28 -31.23
C TYR A 577 8.82 -3.63 -29.85
N THR A 578 8.26 -2.42 -29.80
CA THR A 578 8.05 -1.69 -28.54
C THR A 578 7.06 -2.42 -27.63
N TRP A 579 5.94 -2.88 -28.19
CA TRP A 579 4.93 -3.63 -27.45
C TRP A 579 5.47 -4.95 -26.89
N VAL A 580 6.19 -5.74 -27.71
CA VAL A 580 6.82 -6.99 -27.26
C VAL A 580 7.80 -6.71 -26.12
N TRP A 581 8.61 -5.65 -26.25
CA TRP A 581 9.53 -5.24 -25.20
C TRP A 581 8.79 -4.93 -23.91
N ASP A 582 7.79 -4.07 -23.94
CA ASP A 582 7.11 -3.61 -22.73
C ASP A 582 6.40 -4.79 -22.02
N VAL A 583 5.74 -5.70 -22.76
CA VAL A 583 5.07 -6.88 -22.20
C VAL A 583 6.07 -7.90 -21.62
N THR A 584 7.12 -8.23 -22.36
CA THR A 584 8.01 -9.35 -22.00
C THR A 584 9.19 -8.94 -21.12
N MET A 585 9.68 -7.71 -21.28
CA MET A 585 10.86 -7.20 -20.58
C MET A 585 10.46 -6.36 -19.37
N ASP A 586 9.63 -5.34 -19.56
CA ASP A 586 9.33 -4.37 -18.52
C ASP A 586 8.25 -4.91 -17.56
N TRP A 587 7.19 -5.54 -18.07
CA TRP A 587 6.15 -6.18 -17.24
C TRP A 587 6.54 -7.60 -16.80
N GLY A 588 7.43 -8.26 -17.55
CA GLY A 588 7.92 -9.62 -17.24
C GLY A 588 6.89 -10.73 -17.48
N LEU A 589 5.81 -10.46 -18.22
CA LEU A 589 4.77 -11.45 -18.55
C LEU A 589 5.32 -12.51 -19.50
N GLY A 590 4.98 -13.77 -19.26
CA GLY A 590 5.45 -14.91 -20.06
C GLY A 590 6.86 -15.40 -19.71
N ARG A 591 7.48 -14.87 -18.64
CA ARG A 591 8.74 -15.41 -18.12
C ARG A 591 8.46 -16.49 -17.07
N PRO A 592 8.85 -17.77 -17.31
CA PRO A 592 8.51 -18.88 -16.42
C PRO A 592 9.06 -18.74 -15.00
N GLN A 593 10.12 -17.95 -14.83
CA GLN A 593 10.76 -17.63 -13.56
C GLN A 593 9.89 -16.79 -12.60
N TYR A 594 8.90 -16.04 -13.09
CA TYR A 594 8.04 -15.20 -12.26
C TYR A 594 6.66 -15.81 -11.94
N LYS A 595 6.36 -17.02 -12.46
CA LYS A 595 5.08 -17.74 -12.26
C LYS A 595 3.83 -16.87 -12.54
N PHE A 596 3.91 -15.99 -13.52
CA PHE A 596 2.79 -15.21 -14.06
C PHE A 596 2.47 -15.63 -15.49
#